data_AF-T0MUJ4-F1
#
_entry.id   AF-T0MUJ4-F1
#
_cell.length_a   1.000
_cell.length_b   1.000
_cell.length_c   1.000
_cell.angle_alpha   90.00
_cell.angle_beta   90.00
_cell.angle_gamma   90.00
#
_symmetry.space_group_name_H-M   'P 1'
#
loop_
_entity.id
_entity.type
_entity.pdbx_description
1 polymer ?
#
loop_
_entity_poly.entity_id
_entity_poly.type
_entity_poly.pdbx_seq_one_letter_code
_entity_poly.pdbx_strand_id
1 'polypeptide(L)'
;MKKSKLTMLLLVSILLLFGYRYYKVNHNVPLKFTMECYEKGSYADCEGIKVKVVSSETRKSDAKNNIGTEYIDLVVNTEIVNTTAEVKNAMHLIESSMVIEYYRVQTGNLKLDKGDLKNVQPGEKLLLTQVYTLEKEYYEKGIEKDNIYIYLQEKFYPNEIKEKYNEGIRYRKIMKI
;
A
#
# COMPACT_ATOMS: atom_id res chain seq x y z
N MET A 1 31.24 52.66 -1.47
CA MET A 1 30.14 52.20 -2.35
C MET A 1 30.37 50.87 -3.08
N LYS A 2 31.58 50.48 -3.50
CA LYS A 2 31.80 49.22 -4.25
C LYS A 2 31.62 47.93 -3.41
N LYS A 3 32.02 47.95 -2.13
CA LYS A 3 31.93 46.77 -1.25
C LYS A 3 30.49 46.33 -0.96
N SER A 4 29.57 47.26 -0.65
CA SER A 4 28.18 46.87 -0.36
C SER A 4 27.41 46.34 -1.58
N LYS A 5 27.70 46.88 -2.79
CA LYS A 5 27.16 46.32 -4.05
C LYS A 5 27.67 44.89 -4.30
N LEU A 6 28.94 44.63 -4.02
CA LEU A 6 29.52 43.28 -4.14
C LEU A 6 28.94 42.31 -3.09
N THR A 7 28.76 42.75 -1.85
CA THR A 7 28.11 41.95 -0.80
C THR A 7 26.65 41.64 -1.15
N MET A 8 25.92 42.60 -1.70
CA MET A 8 24.53 42.41 -2.12
C MET A 8 24.42 41.43 -3.30
N LEU A 9 25.34 41.51 -4.27
CA LEU A 9 25.43 40.55 -5.38
C LEU A 9 25.72 39.12 -4.87
N LEU A 10 26.63 38.98 -3.90
CA LEU A 10 26.95 37.69 -3.28
C LEU A 10 25.73 37.11 -2.55
N LEU A 11 25.00 37.92 -1.79
CA LEU A 11 23.79 37.51 -1.09
C LEU A 11 22.72 37.01 -2.06
N VAL A 12 22.46 37.74 -3.15
CA VAL A 12 21.50 37.34 -4.19
C VAL A 12 21.94 36.04 -4.86
N SER A 13 23.23 35.89 -5.17
CA SER A 13 23.77 34.67 -5.78
C SER A 13 23.59 33.44 -4.87
N ILE A 14 23.82 33.62 -3.56
CA ILE A 14 23.59 32.58 -2.55
C ILE A 14 22.10 32.23 -2.49
N LEU A 15 21.21 33.23 -2.43
CA LEU A 15 19.76 32.99 -2.41
C LEU A 15 19.27 32.26 -3.66
N LEU A 16 19.80 32.59 -4.85
CA LEU A 16 19.48 31.89 -6.10
C LEU A 16 19.99 30.44 -6.09
N LEU A 17 21.19 30.17 -5.57
CA LEU A 17 21.70 28.80 -5.41
C LEU A 17 20.83 27.97 -4.46
N PHE A 18 20.42 28.54 -3.33
CA PHE A 18 19.51 27.88 -2.39
C PHE A 18 18.12 27.67 -2.98
N GLY A 19 17.57 28.67 -3.68
CA GLY A 19 16.29 28.57 -4.38
C GLY A 19 16.32 27.50 -5.47
N TYR A 20 17.37 27.45 -6.28
CA TYR A 20 17.58 26.42 -7.30
C TYR A 20 17.73 25.02 -6.67
N ARG A 21 18.50 24.89 -5.59
CA ARG A 21 18.62 23.60 -4.88
C ARG A 21 17.29 23.17 -4.28
N TYR A 22 16.56 24.07 -3.66
CA TYR A 22 15.24 23.80 -3.09
C TYR A 22 14.26 23.35 -4.19
N TYR A 23 14.24 24.03 -5.33
CA TYR A 23 13.47 23.62 -6.50
C TYR A 23 13.90 22.25 -6.99
N LYS A 24 15.20 22.01 -7.22
CA LYS A 24 15.71 20.72 -7.70
C LYS A 24 15.41 19.57 -6.76
N VAL A 25 15.41 19.78 -5.45
CA VAL A 25 15.07 18.74 -4.46
C VAL A 25 13.56 18.49 -4.41
N ASN A 26 12.73 19.53 -4.52
CA ASN A 26 11.29 19.41 -4.28
C ASN A 26 10.43 19.32 -5.55
N HIS A 27 10.97 19.63 -6.74
CA HIS A 27 10.17 19.67 -7.98
C HIS A 27 9.53 18.31 -8.34
N ASN A 28 10.13 17.21 -7.88
CA ASN A 28 9.62 15.86 -8.11
C ASN A 28 8.96 15.25 -6.86
N VAL A 29 8.83 16.01 -5.76
CA VAL A 29 8.14 15.50 -4.57
C VAL A 29 6.64 15.63 -4.81
N PRO A 30 5.86 14.53 -4.69
CA PRO A 30 4.43 14.59 -4.87
C PRO A 30 3.76 15.53 -3.87
N LEU A 31 2.99 16.48 -4.38
CA LEU A 31 2.25 17.44 -3.56
C LEU A 31 0.82 16.97 -3.27
N LYS A 32 0.34 15.96 -4.01
CA LYS A 32 -0.99 15.39 -3.86
C LYS A 32 -0.89 13.94 -3.39
N PHE A 33 -1.89 13.51 -2.63
CA PHE A 33 -2.06 12.13 -2.23
C PHE A 33 -3.39 11.62 -2.76
N THR A 34 -3.39 10.44 -3.37
CA THR A 34 -4.60 9.82 -3.89
C THR A 34 -4.60 8.34 -3.56
N MET A 35 -5.75 7.84 -3.12
CA MET A 35 -5.99 6.43 -2.90
C MET A 35 -7.10 5.99 -3.83
N GLU A 36 -6.83 4.96 -4.62
CA GLU A 36 -7.88 4.26 -5.34
C GLU A 36 -8.42 3.16 -4.45
N CYS A 37 -9.72 3.25 -4.14
CA CYS A 37 -10.40 2.35 -3.23
C CYS A 37 -11.25 1.36 -4.04
N TYR A 38 -11.03 0.08 -3.79
CA TYR A 38 -11.77 -1.01 -4.41
C TYR A 38 -12.70 -1.64 -3.37
N GLU A 39 -13.98 -1.69 -3.69
CA GLU A 39 -14.99 -2.33 -2.84
C GLU A 39 -14.76 -3.85 -2.76
N LYS A 40 -15.22 -4.47 -1.67
CA LYS A 40 -15.17 -5.93 -1.51
C LYS A 40 -15.83 -6.61 -2.71
N GLY A 41 -15.20 -7.68 -3.22
CA GLY A 41 -15.67 -8.39 -4.42
C GLY A 41 -15.28 -7.72 -5.75
N SER A 42 -14.71 -6.52 -5.74
CA SER A 42 -14.16 -5.88 -6.94
C SER A 42 -12.69 -6.26 -7.15
N TYR A 43 -12.24 -6.24 -8.40
CA TYR A 43 -10.83 -6.47 -8.73
C TYR A 43 -10.05 -5.15 -8.75
N ALA A 44 -8.96 -5.11 -8.00
CA ALA A 44 -7.88 -4.17 -8.18
C ALA A 44 -6.89 -4.74 -9.21
N ASP A 45 -6.68 -4.04 -10.32
CA ASP A 45 -5.66 -4.41 -11.30
C ASP A 45 -4.29 -3.92 -10.81
N CYS A 46 -3.27 -4.76 -10.83
CA CYS A 46 -1.89 -4.45 -10.48
C CYS A 46 -1.00 -4.92 -11.64
N GLU A 47 -0.98 -4.14 -12.71
CA GLU A 47 -0.21 -4.41 -13.94
C GLU A 47 -0.45 -5.79 -14.55
N GLY A 48 -1.74 -6.16 -14.60
CA GLY A 48 -2.22 -7.39 -15.19
C GLY A 48 -2.39 -8.53 -14.19
N ILE A 49 -1.93 -8.39 -12.95
CA ILE A 49 -2.39 -9.22 -11.84
C ILE A 49 -3.61 -8.56 -11.20
N LYS A 50 -4.78 -9.17 -11.33
CA LYS A 50 -6.00 -8.70 -10.68
C LYS A 50 -6.18 -9.37 -9.33
N VAL A 51 -6.43 -8.58 -8.29
CA VAL A 51 -6.64 -9.06 -6.92
C VAL A 51 -8.02 -8.63 -6.42
N LYS A 52 -8.72 -9.53 -5.73
CA LYS A 52 -10.05 -9.29 -5.18
C LYS A 52 -10.16 -9.92 -3.79
N VAL A 53 -10.75 -9.19 -2.85
CA VAL A 53 -11.20 -9.77 -1.58
C VAL A 53 -12.49 -10.56 -1.82
N VAL A 54 -12.44 -11.87 -1.58
CA VAL A 54 -13.58 -12.79 -1.77
C VAL A 54 -14.41 -12.86 -0.50
N SER A 55 -13.77 -13.08 0.63
CA SER A 55 -14.44 -13.18 1.92
C SER A 55 -13.50 -12.81 3.05
N SER A 56 -14.10 -12.56 4.21
CA SER A 56 -13.39 -12.24 5.44
C SER A 56 -14.18 -12.77 6.63
N GLU A 57 -13.48 -13.25 7.65
CA GLU A 57 -14.07 -13.73 8.90
C GLU A 57 -13.12 -13.48 10.07
N THR A 58 -13.68 -13.34 11.27
CA THR A 58 -12.89 -13.19 12.49
C THR A 58 -12.84 -14.49 13.27
N ARG A 59 -11.71 -14.73 13.93
CA ARG A 59 -11.49 -15.84 14.85
C ARG A 59 -10.81 -15.33 16.12
N LYS A 60 -10.93 -16.09 17.20
CA LYS A 60 -10.20 -15.80 18.43
C LYS A 60 -8.70 -15.96 18.15
N SER A 61 -7.90 -14.95 18.52
CA SER A 61 -6.45 -15.04 18.44
C SER A 61 -5.87 -15.67 19.70
N ASP A 62 -4.80 -16.45 19.55
CA ASP A 62 -3.98 -16.96 20.65
C ASP A 62 -2.86 -15.98 21.04
N ALA A 63 -2.77 -14.82 20.38
CA ALA A 63 -1.77 -13.80 20.67
C ALA A 63 -1.94 -13.27 22.10
N LYS A 64 -0.84 -13.29 22.85
CA LYS A 64 -0.75 -12.77 24.22
C LYS A 64 0.37 -11.75 24.25
N ASN A 65 0.05 -10.48 24.03
CA ASN A 65 0.97 -9.39 24.29
C ASN A 65 0.26 -8.32 25.13
N ASN A 66 0.94 -7.84 26.17
CA ASN A 66 0.44 -6.90 27.17
C ASN A 66 -0.74 -7.42 28.03
N ILE A 67 -0.69 -7.10 29.33
CA ILE A 67 -1.75 -7.47 30.28
C ILE A 67 -3.00 -6.65 29.92
N GLY A 68 -4.09 -7.32 29.56
CA GLY A 68 -5.40 -6.71 29.33
C GLY A 68 -5.76 -6.38 27.88
N THR A 69 -4.87 -6.62 26.91
CA THR A 69 -5.19 -6.43 25.49
C THR A 69 -5.79 -7.71 24.88
N GLU A 70 -6.99 -7.61 24.31
CA GLU A 70 -7.61 -8.70 23.55
C GLU A 70 -7.23 -8.60 22.07
N TYR A 71 -6.89 -9.75 21.47
CA TYR A 71 -6.57 -9.85 20.04
C TYR A 71 -7.59 -10.73 19.32
N ILE A 72 -7.81 -10.42 18.05
CA ILE A 72 -8.58 -11.24 17.11
C ILE A 72 -7.72 -11.51 15.88
N ASP A 73 -7.99 -12.64 15.23
CA ASP A 73 -7.41 -12.92 13.93
C ASP A 73 -8.47 -12.65 12.85
N LEU A 74 -8.22 -11.67 11.99
CA LEU A 74 -9.02 -11.44 10.79
C LEU A 74 -8.43 -12.26 9.65
N VAL A 75 -9.20 -13.25 9.20
CA VAL A 75 -8.87 -14.14 8.09
C VAL A 75 -9.51 -13.57 6.83
N VAL A 76 -8.68 -13.23 5.84
CA VAL A 76 -9.13 -12.67 4.56
C VAL A 76 -8.77 -13.65 3.46
N ASN A 77 -9.75 -14.05 2.66
CA ASN A 77 -9.52 -14.80 1.44
C ASN A 77 -9.50 -13.85 0.25
N THR A 78 -8.42 -13.89 -0.50
CA THR A 78 -8.22 -13.11 -1.71
C THR A 78 -8.06 -14.04 -2.91
N GLU A 79 -8.55 -13.56 -4.05
CA GLU A 79 -8.42 -14.22 -5.34
C GLU A 79 -7.49 -13.39 -6.21
N ILE A 80 -6.54 -14.06 -6.85
CA ILE A 80 -5.55 -13.47 -7.75
C ILE A 80 -5.78 -14.08 -9.13
N VAL A 81 -5.79 -13.25 -10.17
CA VAL A 81 -5.88 -13.70 -11.55
C VAL A 81 -4.81 -13.01 -12.38
N ASN A 82 -3.98 -13.78 -13.07
CA ASN A 82 -3.11 -13.23 -14.10
C ASN A 82 -3.90 -13.05 -15.40
N THR A 83 -4.12 -11.80 -15.79
CA THR A 83 -4.88 -11.43 -16.99
C THR A 83 -4.00 -11.14 -18.21
N THR A 84 -2.69 -11.33 -18.07
CA THR A 84 -1.72 -11.15 -19.16
C THR A 84 -1.43 -12.45 -19.90
N ALA A 85 -0.77 -12.35 -21.05
CA ALA A 85 -0.29 -13.50 -21.80
C ALA A 85 1.06 -14.05 -21.30
N GLU A 86 1.66 -13.42 -20.29
CA GLU A 86 2.99 -13.77 -19.77
C GLU A 86 2.90 -14.30 -18.32
N VAL A 87 3.92 -15.05 -17.88
CA VAL A 87 4.03 -15.44 -16.47
C VAL A 87 4.31 -14.21 -15.61
N LYS A 88 3.61 -14.08 -14.48
CA LYS A 88 3.73 -12.92 -13.58
C LYS A 88 4.11 -13.35 -12.16
N ASN A 89 4.81 -12.44 -11.48
CA ASN A 89 5.17 -12.59 -10.08
C ASN A 89 4.23 -11.75 -9.20
N ALA A 90 3.47 -12.42 -8.34
CA ALA A 90 2.55 -11.85 -7.36
C ALA A 90 3.04 -11.95 -5.90
N MET A 91 4.31 -12.27 -5.66
CA MET A 91 4.86 -12.40 -4.31
C MET A 91 4.71 -11.14 -3.47
N HIS A 92 4.74 -9.94 -4.07
CA HIS A 92 4.61 -8.70 -3.30
C HIS A 92 3.23 -8.53 -2.64
N LEU A 93 2.23 -9.34 -3.00
CA LEU A 93 0.95 -9.38 -2.30
C LEU A 93 1.09 -9.89 -0.86
N ILE A 94 2.10 -10.71 -0.55
CA ILE A 94 2.38 -11.14 0.82
C ILE A 94 2.87 -10.00 1.71
N GLU A 95 3.30 -8.88 1.12
CA GLU A 95 3.74 -7.70 1.89
C GLU A 95 2.54 -6.77 2.19
N SER A 96 1.33 -7.10 1.74
CA SER A 96 0.13 -6.31 1.97
C SER A 96 -0.18 -6.17 3.46
N SER A 97 -0.60 -4.97 3.84
CA SER A 97 -0.87 -4.62 5.24
C SER A 97 -2.34 -4.32 5.43
N MET A 98 -2.88 -4.72 6.57
CA MET A 98 -4.14 -4.18 7.07
C MET A 98 -3.91 -2.77 7.59
N VAL A 99 -4.85 -1.86 7.29
CA VAL A 99 -4.85 -0.51 7.82
C VAL A 99 -6.22 -0.17 8.36
N ILE A 100 -6.24 0.33 9.59
CA ILE A 100 -7.41 0.86 10.31
C ILE A 100 -6.98 2.21 10.89
N GLU A 101 -7.38 3.32 10.26
CA GLU A 101 -6.84 4.66 10.56
C GLU A 101 -5.30 4.70 10.56
N TYR A 102 -4.68 4.90 11.73
CA TYR A 102 -3.23 4.92 11.96
C TYR A 102 -2.69 3.57 12.43
N TYR A 103 -3.56 2.60 12.71
CA TYR A 103 -3.18 1.24 13.09
C TYR A 103 -2.89 0.42 11.84
N ARG A 104 -1.66 -0.09 11.73
CA ARG A 104 -1.20 -0.88 10.58
C ARG A 104 -0.60 -2.19 11.04
N VAL A 105 -1.10 -3.29 10.49
CA VAL A 105 -0.64 -4.64 10.78
C VAL A 105 -0.22 -5.32 9.49
N GLN A 106 0.98 -5.89 9.47
CA GLN A 106 1.43 -6.70 8.33
C GLN A 106 0.72 -8.05 8.37
N THR A 107 0.51 -8.65 7.20
CA THR A 107 -0.05 -10.01 7.15
C THR A 107 0.86 -10.99 7.88
N GLY A 108 0.25 -11.89 8.63
CA GLY A 108 0.94 -12.99 9.29
C GLY A 108 1.25 -14.12 8.30
N ASN A 109 1.22 -15.37 8.81
CA ASN A 109 1.43 -16.53 7.96
C ASN A 109 0.32 -16.64 6.91
N LEU A 110 0.75 -16.79 5.66
CA LEU A 110 -0.10 -16.87 4.51
C LEU A 110 -0.24 -18.32 4.06
N LYS A 111 -1.46 -18.70 3.68
CA LYS A 111 -1.75 -20.01 3.13
C LYS A 111 -2.22 -19.87 1.69
N LEU A 112 -1.49 -20.49 0.78
CA LEU A 112 -1.88 -20.61 -0.61
C LEU A 112 -2.57 -21.98 -0.79
N ASP A 113 -3.74 -22.00 -1.43
CA ASP A 113 -4.46 -23.26 -1.63
C ASP A 113 -3.70 -24.18 -2.60
N LYS A 114 -3.24 -23.63 -3.73
CA LYS A 114 -2.45 -24.28 -4.78
C LYS A 114 -1.64 -23.24 -5.57
N GLY A 115 -0.63 -23.68 -6.33
CA GLY A 115 0.14 -22.83 -7.25
C GLY A 115 1.38 -22.20 -6.63
N ASP A 116 1.93 -21.18 -7.29
CA ASP A 116 3.11 -20.44 -6.86
C ASP A 116 2.96 -18.95 -7.19
N LEU A 117 2.98 -18.10 -6.16
CA LEU A 117 2.91 -16.64 -6.34
C LEU A 117 4.10 -16.08 -7.12
N LYS A 118 5.25 -16.76 -7.21
CA LYS A 118 6.38 -16.29 -8.05
C LYS A 118 6.12 -16.48 -9.54
N ASN A 119 5.28 -17.46 -9.90
CA ASN A 119 5.15 -17.97 -11.26
C ASN A 119 3.68 -18.18 -11.65
N VAL A 120 2.86 -17.12 -11.52
CA VAL A 120 1.43 -17.17 -11.85
C VAL A 120 1.26 -17.21 -13.37
N GLN A 121 0.73 -18.30 -13.89
CA GLN A 121 0.58 -18.55 -15.33
C GLN A 121 -0.53 -17.67 -15.95
N PRO A 122 -0.49 -17.40 -17.26
CA PRO A 122 -1.58 -16.70 -17.97
C PRO A 122 -2.96 -17.33 -17.71
N GLY A 123 -3.92 -16.52 -17.27
CA GLY A 123 -5.28 -16.96 -16.93
C GLY A 123 -5.39 -17.76 -15.63
N GLU A 124 -4.27 -18.06 -14.95
CA GLU A 124 -4.29 -18.79 -13.69
C GLU A 124 -4.98 -17.98 -12.60
N LYS A 125 -5.80 -18.68 -11.83
CA LYS A 125 -6.50 -18.16 -10.67
C LYS A 125 -5.97 -18.83 -9.41
N LEU A 126 -5.47 -18.02 -8.48
CA LEU A 126 -4.96 -18.48 -7.19
C LEU A 126 -5.85 -17.96 -6.06
N LEU A 127 -6.07 -18.81 -5.06
CA LEU A 127 -6.77 -18.46 -3.83
C LEU A 127 -5.76 -18.40 -2.68
N LEU A 128 -5.87 -17.30 -1.94
CA LEU A 128 -4.90 -16.89 -0.96
C LEU A 128 -5.60 -16.53 0.34
N THR A 129 -5.25 -17.21 1.43
CA THR A 129 -5.71 -16.88 2.78
C THR A 129 -4.64 -16.10 3.53
N GLN A 130 -4.98 -14.87 3.92
CA GLN A 130 -4.16 -13.97 4.72
C GLN A 130 -4.76 -13.87 6.12
N VAL A 131 -3.92 -13.96 7.15
CA VAL A 131 -4.35 -13.79 8.55
C VAL A 131 -3.71 -12.53 9.11
N TYR A 132 -4.52 -11.66 9.71
CA TYR A 132 -4.07 -10.45 10.37
C TYR A 132 -4.47 -10.51 11.84
N THR A 133 -3.48 -10.52 12.73
CA THR A 133 -3.72 -10.47 14.17
C THR A 133 -3.86 -9.02 14.60
N LEU A 134 -5.07 -8.63 14.99
CA LEU A 134 -5.44 -7.25 15.31
C LEU A 134 -5.80 -7.15 16.78
N GLU A 135 -5.49 -6.02 17.40
CA GLU A 135 -6.11 -5.65 18.67
C GLU A 135 -7.62 -5.43 18.46
N LYS A 136 -8.43 -6.07 19.29
CA LYS A 136 -9.89 -6.09 19.17
C LYS A 136 -10.49 -4.69 19.19
N GLU A 137 -9.98 -3.81 20.05
CA GLU A 137 -10.45 -2.43 20.17
C GLU A 137 -10.31 -1.65 18.85
N TYR A 138 -9.17 -1.78 18.17
CA TYR A 138 -8.96 -1.12 16.88
C TYR A 138 -9.86 -1.71 15.81
N TYR A 139 -10.06 -3.03 15.79
CA TYR A 139 -10.96 -3.67 14.84
C TYR A 139 -12.42 -3.23 15.01
N GLU A 140 -12.93 -3.20 16.23
CA GLU A 140 -14.31 -2.77 16.51
C GLU A 140 -14.55 -1.32 16.11
N LYS A 141 -13.62 -0.41 16.46
CA LYS A 141 -13.63 0.98 15.97
C LYS A 141 -13.59 1.05 14.45
N GLY A 142 -12.88 0.12 13.82
CA GLY A 142 -12.74 0.08 12.38
C GLY A 142 -14.03 -0.31 11.66
N ILE A 143 -14.78 -1.25 12.23
CA ILE A 143 -16.12 -1.63 11.75
C ILE A 143 -17.07 -0.43 11.85
N GLU A 144 -17.11 0.23 13.02
CA GLU A 144 -18.02 1.36 13.26
C GLU A 144 -17.87 2.47 12.23
N LYS A 145 -16.63 2.67 11.74
CA LYS A 145 -16.26 3.75 10.81
C LYS A 145 -16.14 3.31 9.35
N ASP A 146 -16.43 2.05 9.01
CA ASP A 146 -16.22 1.47 7.67
C ASP A 146 -14.81 1.77 7.12
N ASN A 147 -13.77 1.58 7.94
CA ASN A 147 -12.41 2.02 7.62
C ASN A 147 -11.33 0.94 7.68
N ILE A 148 -11.72 -0.31 7.43
CA ILE A 148 -10.82 -1.46 7.40
C ILE A 148 -10.42 -1.76 5.96
N TYR A 149 -9.13 -1.60 5.66
CA TYR A 149 -8.61 -1.76 4.30
C TYR A 149 -7.37 -2.65 4.25
N ILE A 150 -7.18 -3.33 3.12
CA ILE A 150 -5.90 -3.92 2.72
C ILE A 150 -5.17 -2.93 1.84
N TYR A 151 -3.97 -2.54 2.25
CA TYR A 151 -3.06 -1.75 1.43
C TYR A 151 -2.23 -2.69 0.57
N LEU A 152 -2.38 -2.55 -0.74
CA LEU A 152 -1.50 -3.20 -1.72
C LEU A 152 -0.15 -2.48 -1.74
N GLN A 153 0.94 -3.25 -1.78
CA GLN A 153 2.27 -2.65 -1.83
C GLN A 153 2.53 -1.99 -3.19
N GLU A 154 3.18 -0.83 -3.15
CA GLU A 154 3.54 -0.04 -4.35
C GLU A 154 4.43 -0.83 -5.33
N LYS A 155 5.22 -1.80 -4.83
CA LYS A 155 6.02 -2.72 -5.66
C LYS A 155 5.19 -3.64 -6.56
N PHE A 156 3.90 -3.77 -6.30
CA PHE A 156 3.01 -4.65 -7.05
C PHE A 156 2.46 -3.98 -8.32
N TYR A 157 2.57 -2.65 -8.43
CA TYR A 157 2.18 -1.84 -9.57
C TYR A 157 3.18 -0.67 -9.79
N PRO A 158 4.47 -0.97 -10.00
CA PRO A 158 5.56 0.02 -9.99
C PRO A 158 5.51 1.04 -11.14
N ASN A 159 5.01 0.67 -12.32
CA ASN A 159 4.84 1.56 -13.46
C ASN A 159 3.74 2.59 -13.19
N GLU A 160 2.61 2.17 -12.64
CA GLU A 160 1.54 3.11 -12.24
C GLU A 160 2.02 4.08 -11.16
N ILE A 161 2.77 3.59 -10.18
CA ILE A 161 3.40 4.44 -9.14
C ILE A 161 4.34 5.46 -9.77
N LYS A 162 5.18 5.03 -10.71
CA LYS A 162 6.12 5.91 -11.40
C LYS A 162 5.42 6.97 -12.24
N GLU A 163 4.37 6.60 -12.97
CA GLU A 163 3.54 7.52 -13.75
C GLU A 163 2.91 8.58 -12.83
N LYS A 164 2.25 8.16 -11.75
CA LYS A 164 1.64 9.08 -10.79
C LYS A 164 2.65 9.95 -10.05
N TYR A 165 3.82 9.40 -9.74
CA TYR A 165 4.91 10.19 -9.15
C TYR A 165 5.36 11.32 -10.08
N ASN A 166 5.49 11.05 -11.39
CA ASN A 166 5.84 12.07 -12.39
C ASN A 166 4.73 13.13 -12.55
N GLU A 167 3.47 12.80 -12.26
CA GLU A 167 2.36 13.75 -12.15
C GLU A 167 2.36 14.54 -10.83
N GLY A 168 3.30 14.28 -9.92
CA GLY A 168 3.33 14.89 -8.59
C GLY A 168 2.28 14.32 -7.62
N ILE A 169 1.86 13.07 -7.84
CA ILE A 169 0.84 12.36 -7.05
C ILE A 169 1.47 11.16 -6.33
N ARG A 170 1.34 11.13 -5.01
CA ARG A 170 1.62 9.94 -4.20
C ARG A 170 0.38 9.06 -4.24
N TYR A 171 0.52 7.90 -4.87
CA TYR A 171 -0.61 7.06 -5.24
C TYR A 171 -0.59 5.72 -4.50
N ARG A 172 -1.78 5.22 -4.12
CA ARG A 172 -1.96 3.92 -3.47
C ARG A 172 -3.23 3.23 -3.93
N LYS A 173 -3.21 1.90 -3.90
CA LYS A 173 -4.39 1.05 -4.08
C LYS A 173 -4.77 0.39 -2.76
N ILE A 174 -6.06 0.47 -2.41
CA ILE A 174 -6.60 -0.10 -1.19
C ILE A 174 -7.83 -0.94 -1.50
N MET A 175 -8.03 -2.04 -0.78
CA MET A 175 -9.21 -2.91 -0.94
C MET A 175 -9.99 -2.94 0.38
N LYS A 176 -11.31 -2.71 0.32
CA LYS A 176 -12.21 -2.91 1.47
C LYS A 176 -12.41 -4.40 1.77
N ILE A 177 -12.68 -4.69 3.05
CA ILE A 177 -12.81 -6.06 3.59
C ILE A 177 -14.24 -6.41 3.93
#